data_AF-A0A353H2C8-F1
#
_entry.id   AF-A0A353H2C8-F1
#
_cell.length_a   1.000
_cell.length_b   1.000
_cell.length_c   1.000
_cell.angle_alpha   90.00
_cell.angle_beta   90.00
_cell.angle_gamma   90.00
#
_symmetry.space_group_name_H-M   'P 1'
#
loop_
_entity.id
_entity.type
_entity.pdbx_description
1 polymer ?
#
loop_
_entity_poly.entity_id
_entity_poly.type
_entity_poly.pdbx_seq_one_letter_code
_entity_poly.pdbx_strand_id
1 'polypeptide(L)'
;MTKENLMNPPAAQIDDLTGLLSRKAFLSAFDSELERLKGNSLPLSLAFADIDHFLEINEKYGHQVGDFVLKAVADTAREVLPENTFIGRYGGDEFILLFPGTERETVFLLMEKFRLSIAEMTISTMKENDEVKGVSISAGISCSPIDGSLRSEIMRKADQALYRAKISGRGRIKLATDERMLPKTSHYTQTQLERLTKLASERQAGEAELLREALDDLIAKYGVNEIER
;
A
#
# COMPACT_ATOMS: atom_id res chain seq x y z
N MET A 1 -22.13 -7.62 8.83
CA MET A 1 -23.02 -6.45 8.62
C MET A 1 -23.55 -6.53 7.20
N THR A 2 -24.86 -6.40 6.99
CA THR A 2 -25.48 -6.43 5.65
C THR A 2 -25.25 -5.12 4.89
N LYS A 3 -25.23 -5.18 3.54
CA LYS A 3 -24.99 -4.05 2.61
C LYS A 3 -25.80 -2.78 2.90
N GLU A 4 -26.96 -2.93 3.53
CA GLU A 4 -27.87 -1.83 3.89
C GLU A 4 -27.28 -0.88 4.96
N ASN A 5 -26.39 -1.38 5.83
CA ASN A 5 -25.74 -0.55 6.86
C ASN A 5 -24.53 0.25 6.35
N LEU A 6 -24.14 0.09 5.08
CA LEU A 6 -23.07 0.90 4.46
C LEU A 6 -23.59 2.13 3.71
N MET A 7 -24.91 2.27 3.50
CA MET A 7 -25.47 3.44 2.81
C MET A 7 -25.63 4.68 3.70
N ASN A 8 -25.54 4.53 5.03
CA ASN A 8 -25.43 5.64 6.00
C ASN A 8 -24.70 5.17 7.26
N PRO A 9 -23.38 4.93 7.17
CA PRO A 9 -22.62 4.49 8.32
C PRO A 9 -22.53 5.64 9.34
N PRO A 10 -22.65 5.38 10.65
CA PRO A 10 -22.57 6.42 11.68
C PRO A 10 -21.26 7.20 11.56
N ALA A 11 -21.26 8.50 11.90
CA ALA A 11 -20.15 9.44 11.64
C ALA A 11 -18.74 8.90 11.99
N ALA A 12 -18.61 8.07 13.04
CA ALA A 12 -17.34 7.43 13.41
C ALA A 12 -16.78 6.39 12.40
N GLN A 13 -17.53 6.05 11.36
CA GLN A 13 -17.15 5.09 10.33
C GLN A 13 -16.63 5.76 9.04
N ILE A 14 -16.73 7.08 8.94
CA ILE A 14 -16.32 7.85 7.76
C ILE A 14 -15.19 8.82 8.14
N ASP A 15 -14.28 9.06 7.21
CA ASP A 15 -13.30 10.14 7.30
C ASP A 15 -13.96 11.46 6.88
N ASP A 16 -14.00 12.44 7.80
CA ASP A 16 -14.72 13.70 7.59
C ASP A 16 -14.20 14.52 6.40
N LEU A 17 -12.92 14.37 6.04
CA LEU A 17 -12.31 15.11 4.95
C LEU A 17 -12.71 14.55 3.59
N THR A 18 -12.60 13.25 3.41
CA THR A 18 -12.74 12.57 2.10
C THR A 18 -14.10 11.92 1.91
N GLY A 19 -14.86 11.70 2.97
CA GLY A 19 -16.11 10.93 2.96
C GLY A 19 -15.91 9.43 2.72
N LEU A 20 -14.67 8.93 2.76
CA LEU A 20 -14.33 7.51 2.60
C LEU A 20 -14.48 6.77 3.93
N LEU A 21 -14.37 5.45 3.93
CA LEU A 21 -14.32 4.69 5.18
C LEU A 21 -13.13 5.14 6.03
N SER A 22 -13.37 5.35 7.32
CA SER A 22 -12.29 5.53 8.28
C SER A 22 -11.48 4.24 8.39
N ARG A 23 -10.21 4.33 8.81
CA ARG A 23 -9.35 3.16 9.03
C ARG A 23 -10.05 2.04 9.82
N LYS A 24 -10.74 2.40 10.90
CA LYS A 24 -11.44 1.43 11.76
C LYS A 24 -12.58 0.73 11.00
N ALA A 25 -13.38 1.48 10.26
CA ALA A 25 -14.49 0.92 9.49
C ALA A 25 -14.00 0.04 8.35
N PHE A 26 -12.96 0.48 7.63
CA PHE A 26 -12.33 -0.31 6.57
C PHE A 26 -11.80 -1.65 7.08
N LEU A 27 -11.07 -1.66 8.20
CA LEU A 27 -10.54 -2.91 8.77
C LEU A 27 -11.65 -3.88 9.19
N SER A 28 -12.75 -3.37 9.76
CA SER A 28 -13.92 -4.19 10.09
C SER A 28 -14.60 -4.77 8.85
N ALA A 29 -14.66 -4.01 7.74
CA ALA A 29 -15.19 -4.49 6.47
C ALA A 29 -14.27 -5.56 5.87
N PHE A 30 -12.96 -5.37 5.95
CA PHE A 30 -11.98 -6.35 5.50
C PHE A 30 -12.13 -7.68 6.26
N ASP A 31 -12.13 -7.67 7.59
CA ASP A 31 -12.32 -8.90 8.37
C ASP A 31 -13.63 -9.63 7.99
N SER A 32 -14.71 -8.88 7.77
CA SER A 32 -16.00 -9.44 7.34
C SER A 32 -15.94 -10.09 5.95
N GLU A 33 -15.30 -9.42 4.98
CA GLU A 33 -15.20 -9.91 3.60
C GLU A 33 -14.22 -11.08 3.47
N LEU A 34 -13.15 -11.08 4.26
CA LEU A 34 -12.17 -12.17 4.27
C LEU A 34 -12.83 -13.47 4.74
N GLU A 35 -13.61 -13.44 5.83
CA GLU A 35 -14.38 -14.59 6.30
C GLU A 35 -15.45 -15.01 5.29
N ARG A 36 -16.19 -14.04 4.72
CA ARG A 36 -17.26 -14.30 3.75
C ARG A 36 -16.75 -15.01 2.48
N LEU A 37 -15.59 -14.60 1.96
CA LEU A 37 -15.07 -15.13 0.69
C LEU A 37 -14.22 -16.39 0.87
N LYS A 38 -13.59 -16.57 2.04
CA LYS A 38 -12.88 -17.81 2.40
C LYS A 38 -13.78 -19.04 2.29
N GLY A 39 -15.04 -18.92 2.73
CA GLY A 39 -16.04 -19.99 2.61
C GLY A 39 -16.49 -20.29 1.17
N ASN A 40 -16.29 -19.36 0.23
CA ASN A 40 -16.73 -19.47 -1.16
C ASN A 40 -15.58 -19.68 -2.16
N SER A 41 -14.34 -19.82 -1.68
CA SER A 41 -13.13 -19.93 -2.51
C SER A 41 -12.99 -18.81 -3.55
N LEU A 42 -13.46 -17.61 -3.20
CA LEU A 42 -13.40 -16.43 -4.06
C LEU A 42 -12.21 -15.54 -3.67
N PRO A 43 -11.55 -14.87 -4.63
CA PRO A 43 -10.42 -14.01 -4.34
C PRO A 43 -10.85 -12.75 -3.59
N LEU A 44 -9.96 -12.27 -2.71
CA LEU A 44 -10.11 -10.97 -2.06
C LEU A 44 -8.81 -10.19 -2.23
N SER A 45 -8.84 -9.20 -3.12
CA SER A 45 -7.68 -8.36 -3.39
C SER A 45 -7.71 -7.07 -2.56
N LEU A 46 -6.53 -6.66 -2.11
CA LEU A 46 -6.29 -5.42 -1.37
C LEU A 46 -5.31 -4.57 -2.18
N ALA A 47 -5.57 -3.27 -2.31
CA ALA A 47 -4.59 -2.30 -2.74
C ALA A 47 -4.32 -1.30 -1.61
N PHE A 48 -3.05 -1.06 -1.33
CA PHE A 48 -2.58 -0.01 -0.43
C PHE A 48 -1.91 1.05 -1.30
N ALA A 49 -2.41 2.28 -1.27
CA ALA A 49 -1.99 3.37 -2.13
C ALA A 49 -1.58 4.59 -1.31
N ASP A 50 -0.62 5.36 -1.83
CA ASP A 50 -0.10 6.56 -1.18
C ASP A 50 0.21 7.63 -2.23
N ILE A 51 -0.17 8.87 -1.95
CA ILE A 51 0.05 10.01 -2.84
C ILE A 51 1.54 10.36 -2.87
N ASP A 52 2.14 10.28 -4.04
CA ASP A 52 3.55 10.61 -4.21
C ASP A 52 3.81 12.09 -3.93
N HIS A 53 4.82 12.36 -3.09
CA HIS A 53 5.28 13.71 -2.77
C HIS A 53 4.21 14.61 -2.10
N PHE A 54 3.28 14.03 -1.35
CA PHE A 54 2.22 14.81 -0.69
C PHE A 54 2.73 15.87 0.30
N LEU A 55 3.82 15.58 1.03
CA LEU A 55 4.45 16.56 1.88
C LEU A 55 4.93 17.79 1.09
N GLU A 56 5.56 17.58 -0.07
CA GLU A 56 6.03 18.67 -0.94
C GLU A 56 4.86 19.51 -1.49
N ILE A 57 3.72 18.86 -1.79
CA ILE A 57 2.49 19.55 -2.16
C ILE A 57 2.01 20.46 -1.00
N ASN A 58 1.99 19.94 0.23
CA ASN A 58 1.62 20.73 1.40
C ASN A 58 2.59 21.88 1.68
N GLU A 59 3.89 21.65 1.56
CA GLU A 59 4.92 22.68 1.78
C GLU A 59 4.84 23.78 0.72
N LYS A 60 4.55 23.42 -0.54
CA LYS A 60 4.48 24.36 -1.65
C LYS A 60 3.17 25.16 -1.68
N TYR A 61 2.03 24.49 -1.47
CA TYR A 61 0.70 25.08 -1.70
C TYR A 61 -0.12 25.27 -0.42
N GLY A 62 0.34 24.74 0.71
CA GLY A 62 -0.35 24.78 2.00
C GLY A 62 -1.32 23.62 2.21
N HIS A 63 -1.59 23.32 3.49
CA HIS A 63 -2.44 22.19 3.89
C HIS A 63 -3.84 22.22 3.30
N GLN A 64 -4.42 23.40 3.09
CA GLN A 64 -5.75 23.52 2.48
C GLN A 64 -5.78 22.98 1.03
N VAL A 65 -4.69 23.16 0.28
CA VAL A 65 -4.57 22.59 -1.08
C VAL A 65 -4.30 21.09 -0.99
N GLY A 66 -3.52 20.62 -0.02
CA GLY A 66 -3.40 19.20 0.27
C GLY A 66 -4.73 18.52 0.56
N ASP A 67 -5.61 19.17 1.32
CA ASP A 67 -6.97 18.71 1.58
C ASP A 67 -7.81 18.60 0.30
N PHE A 68 -7.66 19.54 -0.64
CA PHE A 68 -8.30 19.45 -1.95
C PHE A 68 -7.76 18.28 -2.78
N VAL A 69 -6.45 18.03 -2.71
CA VAL A 69 -5.82 16.86 -3.36
C VAL A 69 -6.38 15.55 -2.80
N LEU A 70 -6.48 15.43 -1.47
CA LEU A 70 -7.05 14.24 -0.83
C LEU A 70 -8.51 13.98 -1.25
N LYS A 71 -9.32 15.05 -1.33
CA LYS A 71 -10.71 14.96 -1.81
C LYS A 71 -10.78 14.55 -3.28
N ALA A 72 -9.99 15.17 -4.15
CA ALA A 72 -9.97 14.85 -5.57
C ALA A 72 -9.57 13.38 -5.84
N VAL A 73 -8.57 12.87 -5.10
CA VAL A 73 -8.15 11.46 -5.15
C VAL A 73 -9.28 10.54 -4.69
N ALA A 74 -9.97 10.88 -3.60
CA ALA A 74 -11.11 10.11 -3.10
C ALA A 74 -12.27 10.06 -4.10
N ASP A 75 -12.63 11.20 -4.69
CA ASP A 75 -13.72 11.30 -5.66
C ASP A 75 -13.41 10.54 -6.94
N THR A 76 -12.17 10.60 -7.41
CA THR A 76 -11.74 9.84 -8.58
C THR A 76 -11.73 8.35 -8.31
N ALA A 77 -11.35 7.92 -7.10
CA ALA A 77 -11.46 6.52 -6.73
C ALA A 77 -12.90 6.02 -6.85
N ARG A 78 -13.89 6.81 -6.40
CA ARG A 78 -15.32 6.48 -6.53
C ARG A 78 -15.80 6.44 -7.98
N GLU A 79 -15.29 7.33 -8.83
CA GLU A 79 -15.71 7.41 -10.23
C GLU A 79 -15.14 6.27 -11.09
N VAL A 80 -13.87 5.92 -10.89
CA VAL A 80 -13.16 5.03 -11.81
C VAL A 80 -13.19 3.56 -11.39
N LEU A 81 -13.40 3.28 -10.10
CA LEU A 81 -13.40 1.93 -9.55
C LEU A 81 -14.83 1.35 -9.47
N PRO A 82 -14.96 0.02 -9.50
CA PRO A 82 -16.26 -0.64 -9.40
C PRO A 82 -17.01 -0.30 -8.10
N GLU A 83 -18.34 -0.19 -8.16
CA GLU A 83 -19.20 0.13 -7.00
C GLU A 83 -19.06 -0.83 -5.80
N ASN A 84 -18.65 -2.08 -6.05
CA ASN A 84 -18.43 -3.07 -5.00
C ASN A 84 -17.05 -2.95 -4.31
N THR A 85 -16.26 -1.94 -4.64
CA THR A 85 -14.96 -1.66 -4.02
C THR A 85 -15.17 -0.93 -2.70
N PHE A 86 -14.59 -1.44 -1.61
CA PHE A 86 -14.51 -0.68 -0.37
C PHE A 86 -13.30 0.24 -0.46
N ILE A 87 -13.49 1.52 -0.17
CA ILE A 87 -12.42 2.54 -0.25
C ILE A 87 -12.36 3.25 1.10
N GLY A 88 -11.16 3.30 1.68
CA GLY A 88 -10.91 3.95 2.96
C GLY A 88 -9.67 4.84 2.94
N ARG A 89 -9.68 5.86 3.79
CA ARG A 89 -8.48 6.63 4.11
C ARG A 89 -7.82 6.01 5.34
N TYR A 90 -6.62 5.48 5.18
CA TYR A 90 -5.93 4.74 6.23
C TYR A 90 -5.26 5.68 7.23
N GLY A 91 -4.66 6.76 6.76
CA GLY A 91 -4.05 7.83 7.56
C GLY A 91 -3.28 8.80 6.67
N GLY A 92 -3.24 10.09 7.01
CA GLY A 92 -2.52 11.09 6.20
C GLY A 92 -2.96 11.09 4.73
N ASP A 93 -2.07 10.70 3.84
CA ASP A 93 -2.20 10.55 2.39
C ASP A 93 -2.29 9.10 1.90
N GLU A 94 -2.46 8.17 2.83
CA GLU A 94 -2.60 6.74 2.56
C GLU A 94 -4.08 6.36 2.35
N PHE A 95 -4.33 5.64 1.25
CA PHE A 95 -5.61 5.08 0.87
C PHE A 95 -5.52 3.57 0.84
N ILE A 96 -6.61 2.91 1.23
CA ILE A 96 -6.71 1.45 1.24
C ILE A 96 -8.00 1.03 0.54
N LEU A 97 -7.89 0.06 -0.36
CA LEU A 97 -8.97 -0.37 -1.24
C LEU A 97 -9.11 -1.88 -1.20
N LEU A 98 -10.35 -2.37 -1.09
CA LEU A 98 -10.67 -3.79 -1.02
C LEU A 98 -11.61 -4.17 -2.17
N PHE A 99 -11.25 -5.22 -2.89
CA PHE A 99 -11.95 -5.69 -4.09
C PHE A 99 -12.44 -7.14 -3.87
N PRO A 100 -13.67 -7.32 -3.38
CA PRO A 100 -14.23 -8.64 -3.14
C PRO A 100 -14.57 -9.37 -4.43
N GLY A 101 -14.10 -10.60 -4.57
CA GLY A 101 -14.34 -11.43 -5.75
C GLY A 101 -13.50 -11.05 -6.98
N THR A 102 -12.49 -10.20 -6.82
CA THR A 102 -11.64 -9.73 -7.92
C THR A 102 -10.19 -10.20 -7.71
N GLU A 103 -9.60 -10.81 -8.73
CA GLU A 103 -8.21 -11.25 -8.72
C GLU A 103 -7.23 -10.07 -8.85
N ARG A 104 -6.00 -10.23 -8.30
CA ARG A 104 -5.00 -9.15 -8.24
C ARG A 104 -4.61 -8.60 -9.60
N GLU A 105 -4.63 -9.41 -10.65
CA GLU A 105 -4.29 -9.00 -12.02
C GLU A 105 -5.36 -8.04 -12.57
N THR A 106 -6.63 -8.30 -12.26
CA THR A 106 -7.72 -7.39 -12.62
C THR A 106 -7.66 -6.11 -11.78
N VAL A 107 -7.38 -6.24 -10.48
CA VAL A 107 -7.16 -5.07 -9.61
C VAL A 107 -5.98 -4.23 -10.07
N PHE A 108 -4.92 -4.84 -10.58
CA PHE A 108 -3.78 -4.11 -11.15
C PHE A 108 -4.21 -3.19 -12.30
N LEU A 109 -5.05 -3.67 -13.22
CA LEU A 109 -5.57 -2.87 -14.32
C LEU A 109 -6.48 -1.73 -13.83
N LEU A 110 -7.34 -2.00 -12.84
CA LEU A 110 -8.19 -0.97 -12.22
C LEU A 110 -7.35 0.11 -11.52
N MET A 111 -6.32 -0.30 -10.78
CA MET A 111 -5.43 0.62 -10.09
C MET A 111 -4.53 1.41 -11.04
N GLU A 112 -4.11 0.83 -12.18
CA GLU A 112 -3.42 1.59 -13.23
C GLU A 112 -4.34 2.64 -13.88
N LYS A 113 -5.60 2.29 -14.16
CA LYS A 113 -6.60 3.27 -14.62
C LYS A 113 -6.78 4.39 -13.61
N PHE A 114 -6.92 4.05 -12.33
CA PHE A 114 -7.04 5.03 -11.25
C PHE A 114 -5.81 5.94 -11.17
N ARG A 115 -4.59 5.37 -11.21
CA ARG A 115 -3.34 6.12 -11.20
C ARG A 115 -3.23 7.09 -12.37
N LEU A 116 -3.58 6.65 -13.58
CA LEU A 116 -3.57 7.51 -14.76
C LEU A 116 -4.60 8.64 -14.66
N SER A 117 -5.80 8.34 -14.13
CA SER A 117 -6.85 9.35 -13.92
C SER A 117 -6.41 10.43 -12.92
N ILE A 118 -5.68 10.05 -11.86
CA ILE A 118 -5.06 11.01 -10.93
C ILE A 118 -4.00 11.87 -11.62
N ALA A 119 -3.16 11.27 -12.47
CA ALA A 119 -2.11 12.00 -13.17
C ALA A 119 -2.64 13.09 -14.12
N GLU A 120 -3.86 12.91 -14.63
CA GLU A 120 -4.55 13.86 -15.50
C GLU A 120 -5.27 14.99 -14.73
N MET A 121 -5.36 14.89 -13.40
CA MET A 121 -6.00 15.93 -12.59
C MET A 121 -5.27 17.26 -12.69
N THR A 122 -6.08 18.32 -12.71
CA THR A 122 -5.64 19.68 -12.44
C THR A 122 -6.48 20.23 -11.30
N ILE A 123 -5.83 20.67 -10.23
CA ILE A 123 -6.50 21.18 -9.03
C ILE A 123 -6.14 22.65 -8.88
N SER A 124 -7.13 23.53 -9.03
CA SER A 124 -6.95 24.97 -8.84
C SER A 124 -6.60 25.29 -7.38
N THR A 125 -5.65 26.18 -7.18
CA THR A 125 -5.28 26.67 -5.85
C THR A 125 -6.03 27.96 -5.51
N MET A 126 -5.80 28.49 -4.30
CA MET A 126 -6.38 29.76 -3.85
C MET A 126 -5.73 30.99 -4.51
N LYS A 127 -4.59 30.83 -5.19
CA LYS A 127 -3.91 31.90 -5.92
C LYS A 127 -4.34 31.89 -7.38
N GLU A 128 -4.65 33.06 -7.93
CA GLU A 128 -5.00 33.19 -9.35
C GLU A 128 -3.88 32.63 -10.24
N ASN A 129 -4.27 31.79 -11.20
CA ASN A 129 -3.38 31.10 -12.16
C ASN A 129 -2.34 30.13 -11.56
N ASP A 130 -2.54 29.63 -10.35
CA ASP A 130 -1.69 28.59 -9.75
C ASP A 130 -2.48 27.28 -9.57
N GLU A 131 -1.92 26.17 -10.05
CA GLU A 131 -2.60 24.87 -10.17
C GLU A 131 -1.66 23.73 -9.76
N VAL A 132 -2.18 22.75 -9.05
CA VAL A 132 -1.50 21.48 -8.81
C VAL A 132 -1.76 20.57 -9.99
N LYS A 133 -0.68 20.12 -10.64
CA LYS A 133 -0.69 19.20 -11.78
C LYS A 133 0.26 18.05 -11.53
N GLY A 134 0.01 16.92 -12.20
CA GLY A 134 0.90 15.77 -12.15
C GLY A 134 0.94 15.10 -10.77
N VAL A 135 -0.16 15.19 -10.01
CA VAL A 135 -0.33 14.37 -8.81
C VAL A 135 -0.21 12.91 -9.24
N SER A 136 0.54 12.11 -8.50
CA SER A 136 0.67 10.69 -8.81
C SER A 136 0.49 9.87 -7.54
N ILE A 137 0.12 8.61 -7.73
CA ILE A 137 0.06 7.64 -6.64
C ILE A 137 0.97 6.46 -6.96
N SER A 138 1.48 5.87 -5.89
CA SER A 138 2.05 4.54 -5.93
C SER A 138 1.14 3.60 -5.16
N ALA A 139 1.01 2.36 -5.60
CA ALA A 139 0.22 1.36 -4.89
C ALA A 139 0.85 -0.03 -4.91
N GLY A 140 0.60 -0.78 -3.84
CA GLY A 140 0.91 -2.19 -3.72
C GLY A 140 -0.35 -3.02 -3.60
N ILE A 141 -0.42 -4.13 -4.33
CA ILE A 141 -1.60 -5.01 -4.38
C ILE A 141 -1.25 -6.38 -3.83
N SER A 142 -2.11 -6.98 -3.01
CA SER A 142 -2.03 -8.39 -2.61
C SER A 142 -3.40 -9.05 -2.71
N CYS A 143 -3.46 -10.38 -2.78
CA CYS A 143 -4.72 -11.10 -2.90
C CYS A 143 -4.77 -12.37 -2.07
N SER A 144 -5.82 -12.55 -1.28
CA SER A 144 -6.15 -13.85 -0.69
C SER A 144 -6.81 -14.74 -1.75
N PRO A 145 -6.48 -16.05 -1.84
CA PRO A 145 -5.55 -16.78 -0.97
C PRO A 145 -4.08 -16.78 -1.45
N ILE A 146 -3.79 -16.25 -2.64
CA ILE A 146 -2.48 -16.40 -3.31
C ILE A 146 -1.32 -15.80 -2.51
N ASP A 147 -1.55 -14.61 -1.94
CA ASP A 147 -0.55 -13.81 -1.23
C ASP A 147 -0.67 -13.99 0.31
N GLY A 148 -1.60 -14.79 0.79
CA GLY A 148 -1.84 -15.05 2.21
C GLY A 148 -3.29 -15.39 2.48
N SER A 149 -3.58 -15.83 3.70
CA SER A 149 -4.94 -16.19 4.13
C SER A 149 -5.42 -15.39 5.32
N LEU A 150 -4.51 -14.72 6.03
CA LEU A 150 -4.80 -13.84 7.15
C LEU A 150 -4.76 -12.37 6.73
N ARG A 151 -5.60 -11.53 7.35
CA ARG A 151 -5.60 -10.08 7.09
C ARG A 151 -4.21 -9.47 7.23
N SER A 152 -3.46 -9.85 8.27
CA SER A 152 -2.10 -9.35 8.52
C SER A 152 -1.13 -9.67 7.37
N GLU A 153 -1.22 -10.86 6.78
CA GLU A 153 -0.37 -11.27 5.66
C GLU A 153 -0.69 -10.47 4.41
N ILE A 154 -1.97 -10.34 4.09
CA ILE A 154 -2.45 -9.57 2.93
C ILE A 154 -2.05 -8.10 3.05
N MET A 155 -2.30 -7.47 4.20
CA MET A 155 -1.88 -6.09 4.45
C MET A 155 -0.37 -5.92 4.32
N ARG A 156 0.41 -6.79 4.97
CA ARG A 156 1.88 -6.74 4.93
C ARG A 156 2.43 -6.87 3.51
N LYS A 157 1.90 -7.81 2.71
CA LYS A 157 2.38 -7.99 1.32
C LYS A 157 1.97 -6.83 0.40
N ALA A 158 0.81 -6.21 0.62
CA ALA A 158 0.41 -5.00 -0.12
C ALA A 158 1.34 -3.82 0.24
N ASP A 159 1.59 -3.59 1.52
CA ASP A 159 2.51 -2.54 2.00
C ASP A 159 3.93 -2.72 1.43
N GLN A 160 4.47 -3.95 1.44
CA GLN A 160 5.76 -4.23 0.81
C GLN A 160 5.77 -3.98 -0.71
N ALA A 161 4.66 -4.28 -1.39
CA ALA A 161 4.55 -3.97 -2.81
C ALA A 161 4.50 -2.44 -3.05
N LEU A 162 3.82 -1.68 -2.18
CA LEU A 162 3.78 -0.22 -2.20
C LEU A 162 5.19 0.36 -1.98
N TYR A 163 5.91 -0.12 -0.97
CA TYR A 163 7.30 0.25 -0.73
C TYR A 163 8.15 0.03 -1.98
N ARG A 164 8.02 -1.12 -2.63
CA ARG A 164 8.72 -1.42 -3.89
C ARG A 164 8.33 -0.47 -5.02
N ALA A 165 7.07 -0.04 -5.10
CA ALA A 165 6.65 0.98 -6.05
C ALA A 165 7.34 2.33 -5.80
N LYS A 166 7.40 2.76 -4.53
CA LYS A 166 8.06 4.01 -4.12
C LYS A 166 9.56 4.01 -4.44
N ILE A 167 10.30 2.99 -4.02
CA ILE A 167 11.76 2.92 -4.25
C ILE A 167 12.14 2.70 -5.72
N SER A 168 11.23 2.15 -6.53
CA SER A 168 11.48 1.99 -7.96
C SER A 168 11.33 3.30 -8.73
N GLY A 169 10.99 4.41 -8.07
CA GLY A 169 10.82 5.73 -8.67
C GLY A 169 9.36 6.20 -8.74
N ARG A 170 8.49 5.71 -7.84
CA ARG A 170 7.11 6.22 -7.64
C ARG A 170 6.21 6.16 -8.88
N GLY A 171 4.98 6.67 -8.77
CA GLY A 171 4.02 6.77 -9.88
C GLY A 171 3.70 5.44 -10.55
N ARG A 172 3.62 4.34 -9.79
CA ARG A 172 3.40 2.99 -10.34
C ARG A 172 2.68 2.05 -9.39
N ILE A 173 2.06 1.03 -9.97
CA ILE A 173 1.41 -0.05 -9.22
C ILE A 173 2.32 -1.28 -9.22
N LYS A 174 2.40 -1.99 -8.09
CA LYS A 174 3.15 -3.25 -7.96
C LYS A 174 2.27 -4.32 -7.35
N LEU A 175 2.32 -5.53 -7.92
CA LEU A 175 1.76 -6.71 -7.29
C LEU A 175 2.69 -7.22 -6.18
N ALA A 176 2.09 -7.79 -5.15
CA ALA A 176 2.75 -8.65 -4.20
C ALA A 176 3.43 -9.77 -4.97
N THR A 177 4.65 -10.07 -4.58
CA THR A 177 5.34 -11.25 -5.06
C THR A 177 5.61 -12.09 -3.84
N ASP A 178 5.69 -13.39 -4.02
CA ASP A 178 6.27 -14.21 -2.97
C ASP A 178 7.67 -13.70 -2.64
N GLU A 179 7.98 -13.78 -1.35
CA GLU A 179 9.34 -13.75 -0.85
C GLU A 179 10.05 -14.99 -1.41
N ARG A 180 10.42 -14.96 -2.70
CA ARG A 180 11.68 -15.61 -3.04
C ARG A 180 12.71 -14.87 -2.23
N MET A 181 13.46 -15.61 -1.40
CA MET A 181 14.78 -15.23 -0.90
C MET A 181 15.34 -14.11 -1.78
N LEU A 182 15.47 -12.90 -1.22
CA LEU A 182 15.92 -11.75 -1.99
C LEU A 182 17.16 -12.17 -2.77
N PRO A 183 17.18 -12.08 -4.11
CA PRO A 183 18.43 -12.26 -4.82
C PRO A 183 19.39 -11.22 -4.23
N LYS A 184 20.59 -11.71 -3.90
CA LYS A 184 21.73 -11.08 -3.24
C LYS A 184 22.19 -9.70 -3.76
N THR A 185 21.44 -9.04 -4.63
CA THR A 185 21.93 -7.94 -5.45
C THR A 185 21.02 -6.72 -5.37
N SER A 186 21.29 -5.88 -4.37
CA SER A 186 21.27 -4.42 -4.55
C SER A 186 22.32 -3.69 -3.70
N HIS A 187 22.96 -4.37 -2.75
CA HIS A 187 23.94 -3.72 -1.85
C HIS A 187 25.26 -4.48 -1.64
N TYR A 188 25.48 -5.59 -2.36
CA TYR A 188 26.68 -6.41 -2.20
C TYR A 188 27.39 -6.61 -3.54
N THR A 189 28.69 -6.34 -3.54
CA THR A 189 29.61 -6.67 -4.63
C THR A 189 29.69 -8.19 -4.82
N GLN A 190 30.03 -8.64 -6.03
CA GLN A 190 30.23 -10.06 -6.33
C GLN A 190 31.19 -10.75 -5.34
N THR A 191 32.26 -10.05 -4.95
CA THR A 191 33.22 -10.52 -3.95
C THR A 191 32.59 -10.73 -2.57
N GLN A 192 31.66 -9.87 -2.13
CA GLN A 192 30.94 -10.06 -0.86
C GLN A 192 30.02 -11.28 -0.93
N LEU A 193 29.41 -11.54 -2.08
CA LEU A 193 28.52 -12.68 -2.27
C LEU A 193 29.26 -14.01 -2.25
N GLU A 194 30.42 -14.07 -2.90
CA GLU A 194 31.30 -15.25 -2.90
C GLU A 194 31.84 -15.54 -1.48
N ARG A 195 32.23 -14.48 -0.74
CA ARG A 195 32.66 -14.61 0.67
C ARG A 195 31.53 -15.12 1.56
N LEU A 196 30.32 -14.61 1.39
CA LEU A 196 29.15 -15.06 2.16
C LEU A 196 28.80 -16.52 1.85
N THR A 197 28.83 -16.93 0.58
CA THR A 197 28.60 -18.33 0.19
C THR A 197 29.65 -19.26 0.80
N LYS A 198 30.93 -18.86 0.79
CA LYS A 198 32.00 -19.61 1.42
C LYS A 198 31.79 -19.78 2.93
N LEU A 199 31.46 -18.67 3.62
CA LEU A 199 31.20 -18.67 5.06
C LEU A 199 29.99 -19.54 5.45
N ALA A 200 28.92 -19.49 4.66
CA ALA A 200 27.73 -20.33 4.84
C ALA A 200 28.07 -21.82 4.77
N SER A 201 28.90 -22.22 3.80
CA SER A 201 29.37 -23.60 3.67
C SER A 201 30.27 -24.04 4.84
N GLU A 202 31.17 -23.18 5.31
CA GLU A 202 32.08 -23.48 6.43
C GLU A 202 31.33 -23.63 7.76
N ARG A 203 30.26 -22.85 7.95
CA ARG A 203 29.44 -22.86 9.16
C ARG A 203 28.25 -23.83 9.11
N GLN A 204 28.04 -24.53 7.99
CA GLN A 204 26.84 -25.35 7.75
C GLN A 204 25.54 -24.59 8.01
N ALA A 205 25.51 -23.29 7.66
CA ALA A 205 24.39 -22.39 7.92
C ALA A 205 23.83 -21.82 6.61
N GLY A 206 22.60 -21.31 6.64
CA GLY A 206 22.01 -20.62 5.49
C GLY A 206 22.61 -19.22 5.29
N GLU A 207 22.77 -18.78 4.04
CA GLU A 207 23.25 -17.40 3.76
C GLU A 207 22.34 -16.32 4.36
N ALA A 208 21.02 -16.56 4.37
CA ALA A 208 20.02 -15.67 4.98
C ALA A 208 20.02 -15.72 6.52
N GLU A 209 20.55 -16.79 7.12
CA GLU A 209 20.75 -16.91 8.56
C GLU A 209 21.94 -16.06 8.99
N LEU A 210 23.07 -16.20 8.29
CA LEU A 210 24.26 -15.37 8.53
C LEU A 210 24.02 -13.88 8.31
N LEU A 211 23.20 -13.51 7.32
CA LEU A 211 22.83 -12.10 7.11
C LEU A 211 21.95 -11.56 8.23
N ARG A 212 21.07 -12.38 8.82
CA ARG A 212 20.27 -11.99 9.99
C ARG A 212 21.14 -11.83 11.23
N GLU A 213 22.01 -12.81 11.51
CA GLU A 213 22.99 -12.75 12.59
C GLU A 213 23.85 -11.48 12.49
N ALA A 214 24.39 -11.20 11.30
CA ALA A 214 25.20 -10.01 11.06
C ALA A 214 24.39 -8.70 11.22
N LEU A 215 23.11 -8.70 10.86
CA LEU A 215 22.23 -7.55 11.03
C LEU A 215 21.88 -7.32 12.51
N ASP A 216 21.59 -8.39 13.25
CA ASP A 216 21.33 -8.35 14.69
C ASP A 216 22.56 -7.83 15.46
N ASP A 217 23.76 -8.30 15.09
CA ASP A 217 25.03 -7.79 15.62
C ASP A 217 25.22 -6.29 15.34
N LEU A 218 24.84 -5.84 14.14
CA LEU A 218 24.88 -4.42 13.75
C LEU A 218 23.87 -3.61 14.58
N ILE A 219 22.64 -4.07 14.70
CA ILE A 219 21.59 -3.40 15.48
C ILE A 219 22.01 -3.28 16.95
N ALA A 220 22.54 -4.35 17.53
CA ALA A 220 23.06 -4.37 18.89
C ALA A 220 24.25 -3.40 19.05
N LYS A 221 25.16 -3.37 18.07
CA LYS A 221 26.32 -2.47 18.05
C LYS A 221 25.93 -0.99 18.00
N TYR A 222 24.85 -0.66 17.29
CA TYR A 222 24.39 0.73 17.13
C TYR A 222 23.22 1.11 18.06
N GLY A 223 22.82 0.21 18.96
CA GLY A 223 21.84 0.48 20.02
C GLY A 223 20.39 0.67 19.55
N VAL A 224 20.04 0.20 18.35
CA VAL A 224 18.70 0.36 17.76
C VAL A 224 17.80 -0.81 18.22
N ASN A 225 17.68 -1.01 19.53
CA ASN A 225 17.04 -2.22 20.08
C ASN A 225 15.52 -2.09 20.24
N GLU A 226 14.96 -0.90 20.11
CA GLU A 226 13.54 -0.64 20.33
C GLU A 226 12.93 0.00 19.09
N ILE A 227 12.07 -0.76 18.40
CA ILE A 227 11.02 -0.16 17.58
C ILE A 227 9.89 0.10 18.58
N GLU A 228 9.73 1.36 19.01
CA GLU A 228 8.60 1.78 19.84
C GLU A 228 7.31 1.23 19.22
N ARG A 229 6.62 0.38 19.99
CA ARG A 229 5.45 -0.40 19.56
C ARG A 229 4.20 0.45 19.39
#